data_AF-A0A072U2S8-F1
#
_entry.id   AF-A0A072U2S8-F1
#
_cell.length_a   1.000
_cell.length_b   1.000
_cell.length_c   1.000
_cell.angle_alpha   90.00
_cell.angle_beta   90.00
_cell.angle_gamma   90.00
#
_symmetry.space_group_name_H-M   'P 1'
#
loop_
_entity.id
_entity.type
_entity.pdbx_description
1 polymer ?
#
loop_
_entity_poly.entity_id
_entity_poly.type
_entity_poly.pdbx_seq_one_letter_code
_entity_poly.pdbx_strand_id
1 'polypeptide(L)'
;MVHGTHAFHYPSLDSRFNKVFNTAMINHTKIVMNKVLESYNGFEGIKRLVDVGGGLGVNIHLITSKYPNIHGINFDLPHVIQHVPSYLGVEHVGGDMFESVPKGDVILMKGYLAKC
;
A
#
# COMPACT_ATOMS: atom_id res chain seq x y z
N MET A 1 -22.01 15.03 2.20
CA MET A 1 -21.66 13.72 1.64
C MET A 1 -22.78 13.26 0.71
N VAL A 2 -22.50 12.93 -0.55
CA VAL A 2 -23.53 12.59 -1.56
C VAL A 2 -23.97 11.11 -1.46
N HIS A 3 -23.15 10.24 -0.86
CA HIS A 3 -23.39 8.79 -0.79
C HIS A 3 -23.54 8.23 0.64
N GLY A 4 -23.63 9.08 1.67
CA GLY A 4 -23.83 8.64 3.06
C GLY A 4 -22.70 7.80 3.68
N THR A 5 -21.58 7.61 2.98
CA THR A 5 -20.43 6.81 3.44
C THR A 5 -19.11 7.53 3.16
N HIS A 6 -18.05 7.12 3.87
CA HIS A 6 -16.70 7.65 3.67
C HIS A 6 -16.12 7.19 2.32
N ALA A 7 -15.30 8.03 1.69
CA ALA A 7 -14.72 7.75 0.36
C ALA A 7 -13.90 6.44 0.29
N PHE A 8 -13.38 5.95 1.42
CA PHE A 8 -12.67 4.67 1.52
C PHE A 8 -13.59 3.45 1.63
N HIS A 9 -14.80 3.64 2.15
CA HIS A 9 -15.80 2.57 2.24
C HIS A 9 -16.65 2.50 0.96
N TYR A 10 -16.80 3.59 0.21
CA TYR A 10 -17.60 3.58 -1.01
C TYR A 10 -17.15 2.55 -2.08
N PRO A 11 -15.84 2.31 -2.32
CA PRO A 11 -15.37 1.25 -3.21
C PRO A 11 -15.87 -0.15 -2.83
N SER A 12 -16.15 -0.44 -1.55
CA SER A 12 -16.69 -1.75 -1.19
C SER A 12 -18.18 -1.90 -1.56
N LEU A 13 -18.87 -0.80 -1.89
CA LEU A 13 -20.29 -0.78 -2.23
C LEU A 13 -20.57 -0.74 -3.75
N ASP A 14 -19.64 -0.22 -4.55
CA ASP A 14 -19.77 -0.11 -6.02
C ASP A 14 -18.53 -0.71 -6.72
N SER A 15 -18.70 -1.90 -7.30
CA SER A 15 -17.61 -2.64 -7.96
C SER A 15 -17.06 -1.94 -9.21
N ARG A 16 -17.90 -1.19 -9.94
CA ARG A 16 -17.48 -0.41 -11.10
C ARG A 16 -16.61 0.76 -10.65
N PHE A 17 -17.04 1.47 -9.60
CA PHE A 17 -16.24 2.54 -9.01
C PHE A 17 -14.93 2.01 -8.45
N ASN A 18 -14.95 0.89 -7.71
CA ASN A 18 -13.77 0.23 -7.17
C ASN A 18 -12.72 -0.06 -8.25
N LYS A 19 -13.16 -0.60 -9.39
CA LYS A 19 -12.27 -0.90 -10.52
C LYS A 19 -11.58 0.36 -11.05
N VAL A 20 -12.35 1.41 -11.32
CA VAL A 20 -11.81 2.69 -11.84
C VAL A 20 -10.85 3.32 -10.82
N PHE A 21 -11.25 3.35 -9.54
CA PHE A 21 -10.45 3.89 -8.45
C PHE A 21 -9.12 3.15 -8.32
N ASN A 22 -9.15 1.82 -8.26
CA ASN A 22 -7.94 1.00 -8.14
C ASN A 22 -7.03 1.16 -9.36
N THR A 23 -7.55 1.16 -10.58
CA THR A 23 -6.74 1.41 -11.80
C THR A 23 -6.04 2.76 -11.73
N ALA A 24 -6.76 3.82 -11.34
CA ALA A 24 -6.17 5.15 -11.19
C ALA A 24 -5.06 5.17 -10.11
N MET A 25 -5.30 4.57 -8.95
CA MET A 25 -4.33 4.52 -7.84
C MET A 25 -3.08 3.69 -8.18
N ILE A 26 -3.23 2.59 -8.91
CA ILE A 26 -2.09 1.77 -9.39
C ILE A 26 -1.23 2.59 -10.34
N ASN A 27 -1.83 3.23 -11.34
CA ASN A 27 -1.09 4.01 -12.34
C ASN A 27 -0.37 5.20 -11.70
N HIS A 28 -1.07 5.95 -10.85
CA HIS A 28 -0.47 7.07 -10.12
C HIS A 28 0.69 6.61 -9.22
N THR A 29 0.51 5.50 -8.49
CA THR A 29 1.58 4.95 -7.64
C THR A 29 2.79 4.55 -8.44
N LYS A 30 2.64 3.87 -9.59
CA LYS A 30 3.76 3.50 -10.45
C LYS A 30 4.56 4.72 -10.93
N ILE A 31 3.88 5.77 -11.39
CA ILE A 31 4.54 6.99 -11.88
C ILE A 31 5.37 7.63 -10.75
N VAL A 32 4.76 7.86 -9.59
CA VAL A 32 5.42 8.52 -8.46
C VAL A 32 6.56 7.66 -7.92
N MET A 33 6.31 6.38 -7.68
CA MET A 33 7.30 5.51 -7.03
C MET A 33 8.48 5.16 -7.92
N ASN A 34 8.31 5.08 -9.24
CA ASN A 34 9.46 4.94 -10.13
C ASN A 34 10.40 6.15 -9.99
N LYS A 35 9.86 7.37 -9.90
CA LYS A 35 10.68 8.59 -9.68
C LYS A 35 11.31 8.66 -8.30
N VAL A 36 10.60 8.24 -7.26
CA VAL A 36 11.18 8.11 -5.92
C VAL A 36 12.34 7.12 -5.95
N LEU A 37 12.13 5.93 -6.51
CA LEU A 37 13.17 4.91 -6.57
C LEU A 37 14.37 5.33 -7.43
N GLU A 38 14.21 6.17 -8.45
CA GLU A 38 15.33 6.73 -9.22
C GLU A 38 16.24 7.66 -8.41
N SER A 39 15.70 8.37 -7.40
CA SER A 39 16.38 9.49 -6.74
C SER A 39 16.61 9.32 -5.24
N TYR A 40 15.91 8.37 -4.60
CA TYR A 40 15.96 8.14 -3.16
C TYR A 40 16.57 6.77 -2.85
N ASN A 41 17.71 6.80 -2.16
CA ASN A 41 18.44 5.59 -1.75
C ASN A 41 18.17 5.17 -0.31
N GLY A 42 17.27 5.84 0.42
CA GLY A 42 17.03 5.52 1.83
C GLY A 42 16.35 4.17 2.09
N PHE A 43 16.14 3.36 1.04
CA PHE A 43 15.75 1.96 1.17
C PHE A 43 16.94 0.98 1.24
N GLU A 44 18.16 1.44 0.96
CA GLU A 44 19.35 0.60 1.02
C GLU A 44 19.63 0.11 2.46
N GLY A 45 19.97 -1.17 2.60
CA GLY A 45 20.30 -1.78 3.88
C GLY A 45 19.11 -2.11 4.79
N ILE A 46 17.88 -1.72 4.43
CA ILE A 46 16.68 -2.13 5.15
C ILE A 46 16.50 -3.65 5.04
N LYS A 47 16.05 -4.31 6.11
CA LYS A 47 15.69 -5.73 6.09
C LYS A 47 14.19 -5.94 6.07
N ARG A 48 13.43 -5.14 6.84
CA ARG A 48 11.97 -5.24 6.95
C ARG A 48 11.33 -3.88 6.75
N LEU A 49 10.51 -3.73 5.71
CA LEU A 49 9.78 -2.50 5.37
C LEU A 49 8.28 -2.74 5.48
N VAL A 50 7.57 -1.88 6.20
CA VAL A 50 6.11 -1.94 6.34
C VAL A 50 5.48 -0.78 5.56
N ASP A 51 4.61 -1.09 4.61
CA ASP A 51 3.79 -0.11 3.89
C ASP A 51 2.39 -0.09 4.52
N VAL A 52 2.14 0.94 5.34
CA VAL A 52 0.88 1.10 6.09
C VAL A 52 -0.14 1.81 5.20
N GLY A 53 -1.30 1.18 5.05
CA GLY A 53 -2.28 1.56 4.06
C GLY A 53 -1.85 1.19 2.63
N GLY A 54 -1.01 0.17 2.45
CA GLY A 54 -0.41 -0.14 1.16
C GLY A 54 -1.41 -0.60 0.07
N GLY A 55 -2.68 -0.79 0.41
CA GLY A 55 -3.75 -1.12 -0.50
C GLY A 55 -3.49 -2.44 -1.21
N LEU A 56 -3.51 -2.40 -2.55
CA LEU A 56 -3.20 -3.54 -3.41
C LEU A 56 -1.71 -3.90 -3.47
N GLY A 57 -0.86 -3.37 -2.59
CA GLY A 57 0.55 -3.77 -2.46
C GLY A 57 1.47 -3.35 -3.59
N VAL A 58 1.00 -2.55 -4.55
CA VAL A 58 1.81 -2.13 -5.71
C VAL A 58 3.04 -1.33 -5.30
N ASN A 59 2.91 -0.48 -4.28
CA ASN A 59 4.00 0.37 -3.81
C ASN A 59 5.13 -0.49 -3.19
N ILE A 60 4.82 -1.30 -2.17
CA ILE A 60 5.79 -2.20 -1.55
C ILE A 60 6.40 -3.18 -2.57
N HIS A 61 5.61 -3.67 -3.54
CA HIS A 61 6.11 -4.55 -4.60
C HIS A 61 7.17 -3.87 -5.49
N LEU A 62 6.99 -2.59 -5.85
CA LEU A 62 8.01 -1.85 -6.62
C LEU A 62 9.31 -1.72 -5.83
N ILE A 63 9.21 -1.50 -4.52
CA ILE A 63 10.38 -1.37 -3.64
C ILE A 63 11.11 -2.71 -3.53
N THR A 64 10.40 -3.80 -3.19
CA THR A 64 11.02 -5.13 -3.07
C THR A 64 11.54 -5.67 -4.40
N SER A 65 10.95 -5.26 -5.54
CA SER A 65 11.49 -5.60 -6.86
C SER A 65 12.82 -4.93 -7.14
N LYS A 66 13.04 -3.69 -6.68
CA LYS A 66 14.33 -2.99 -6.80
C LYS A 66 15.33 -3.45 -5.75
N TYR A 67 14.86 -3.76 -4.54
CA TYR A 67 15.67 -4.16 -3.39
C TYR A 67 15.24 -5.55 -2.90
N PRO A 68 15.65 -6.64 -3.59
CA PRO A 68 15.14 -8.00 -3.33
C PRO A 68 15.52 -8.57 -1.97
N ASN A 69 16.47 -7.94 -1.25
CA ASN A 69 16.85 -8.33 0.11
C ASN A 69 15.88 -7.80 1.18
N ILE A 70 14.97 -6.89 0.82
CA ILE A 70 13.95 -6.36 1.73
C ILE A 70 12.79 -7.36 1.82
N HIS A 71 12.44 -7.75 3.04
CA HIS A 71 11.14 -8.36 3.35
C HIS A 71 10.09 -7.26 3.47
N GLY A 72 9.19 -7.18 2.49
CA GLY A 72 8.09 -6.21 2.48
C GLY A 72 6.87 -6.70 3.24
N ILE A 73 6.21 -5.81 3.97
CA ILE A 73 4.91 -6.06 4.59
C ILE A 73 3.92 -5.04 4.05
N ASN A 74 2.92 -5.50 3.30
CA ASN A 74 1.76 -4.69 2.91
C ASN A 74 0.71 -4.78 4.01
N PHE A 75 0.44 -3.66 4.68
CA PHE A 75 -0.54 -3.60 5.76
C PHE A 75 -1.73 -2.73 5.39
N ASP A 76 -2.94 -3.28 5.46
CA ASP A 76 -4.18 -2.55 5.18
C ASP A 76 -5.36 -3.25 5.90
N LEU A 77 -6.58 -2.72 5.73
CA LEU A 77 -7.78 -3.32 6.32
C LEU A 77 -7.99 -4.75 5.79
N PRO A 78 -8.51 -5.69 6.62
CA PRO A 78 -8.68 -7.09 6.21
C PRO A 78 -9.46 -7.28 4.90
N HIS A 79 -10.49 -6.47 4.67
CA HIS A 79 -11.32 -6.54 3.46
C HIS A 79 -10.60 -6.04 2.18
N VAL A 80 -9.52 -5.28 2.32
CA VAL A 80 -8.65 -4.87 1.21
C VAL A 80 -7.67 -6.01 0.92
N ILE A 81 -7.04 -6.54 1.96
CA ILE A 81 -6.00 -7.57 1.87
C ILE A 81 -6.47 -8.88 1.23
N GLN A 82 -7.71 -9.30 1.50
CA GLN A 82 -8.29 -10.56 0.97
C GLN A 82 -8.26 -10.70 -0.57
N HIS A 83 -8.09 -9.60 -1.32
CA HIS A 83 -8.11 -9.60 -2.79
C HIS A 83 -6.78 -9.19 -3.40
N VAL A 84 -5.72 -9.08 -2.60
CA VAL A 84 -4.42 -8.62 -3.08
C VAL A 84 -3.69 -9.76 -3.77
N PRO A 85 -3.15 -9.56 -4.99
CA PRO A 85 -2.31 -10.56 -5.64
C PRO A 85 -1.04 -10.79 -4.82
N SER A 86 -0.55 -12.03 -4.78
CA SER A 86 0.73 -12.34 -4.14
C SER A 86 1.89 -11.70 -4.90
N TYR A 87 2.81 -11.09 -4.16
CA TYR A 87 4.08 -10.58 -4.67
C TYR A 87 5.25 -11.29 -3.99
N LEU A 88 6.28 -11.64 -4.77
CA LEU A 88 7.49 -12.24 -4.22
C LEU A 88 8.18 -11.28 -3.24
N GLY A 89 8.56 -11.79 -2.07
CA GLY A 89 9.19 -11.00 -1.02
C GLY A 89 8.24 -10.05 -0.27
N VAL A 90 6.92 -10.18 -0.47
CA VAL A 90 5.90 -9.37 0.21
C VAL A 90 4.94 -10.26 1.00
N GLU A 91 4.76 -9.92 2.26
CA GLU A 91 3.74 -10.47 3.14
C GLU A 91 2.54 -9.50 3.21
N HIS A 92 1.32 -10.00 3.09
CA HIS A 92 0.10 -9.19 3.21
C HIS A 92 -0.56 -9.43 4.56
N VAL A 93 -0.72 -8.36 5.35
CA VAL A 93 -1.24 -8.42 6.73
C VAL A 93 -2.46 -7.52 6.85
N GLY A 94 -3.58 -8.10 7.31
CA GLY A 94 -4.81 -7.36 7.60
C GLY A 94 -4.82 -6.84 9.03
N GLY A 95 -5.25 -5.60 9.25
CA GLY A 95 -5.47 -5.04 10.59
C GLY A 95 -5.94 -3.58 10.56
N ASP A 96 -5.93 -2.94 11.73
CA ASP A 96 -6.23 -1.52 11.88
C ASP A 96 -5.00 -0.76 12.39
N MET A 97 -4.52 0.21 11.60
CA MET A 97 -3.34 1.01 11.93
C MET A 97 -3.52 1.91 13.15
N PHE A 98 -4.76 2.20 13.55
CA PHE A 98 -5.06 2.97 14.76
C PHE A 98 -4.96 2.11 16.03
N GLU A 99 -5.06 0.79 15.90
CA GLU A 99 -4.84 -0.15 17.00
C GLU A 99 -3.38 -0.59 17.07
N SER A 100 -2.83 -1.08 15.96
CA SER A 100 -1.43 -1.49 15.87
C SER A 100 -0.93 -1.58 14.43
N VAL A 101 0.38 -1.48 14.27
CA VAL A 101 1.06 -1.71 12.99
C VAL A 101 2.11 -2.82 13.14
N PRO A 102 2.36 -3.62 12.08
CA PRO A 102 3.42 -4.62 12.10
C PRO A 102 4.80 -4.01 12.41
N LYS A 103 5.66 -4.79 13.07
CA LYS A 103 7.05 -4.36 13.34
C LYS A 103 7.91 -4.46 12.07
N GLY A 104 8.65 -3.39 11.79
CA GLY A 104 9.68 -3.33 10.77
C GLY A 104 10.74 -2.29 11.11
N ASP A 105 11.82 -2.28 10.33
CA ASP A 105 12.91 -1.31 10.49
C ASP A 105 12.47 0.08 10.03
N VAL A 106 11.58 0.12 9.03
CA VAL A 106 11.03 1.34 8.44
C VAL A 106 9.53 1.17 8.18
N ILE A 107 8.79 2.26 8.39
CA ILE A 107 7.39 2.40 8.02
C ILE A 107 7.27 3.42 6.89
N LEU A 108 6.56 3.06 5.83
CA LEU A 108 6.18 3.92 4.73
C LEU A 108 4.67 4.19 4.80
N MET A 109 4.26 5.45 4.62
CA MET A 109 2.86 5.86 4.55
C MET A 109 2.67 6.79 3.34
N LYS A 110 2.04 6.29 2.28
CA LYS A 110 1.80 7.08 1.04
C LYS A 110 0.34 7.50 0.93
N GLY A 111 0.07 8.80 1.04
CA GLY A 111 -1.25 9.37 0.73
C GLY A 111 -2.34 9.13 1.78
N TYR A 112 -1.96 8.69 2.99
CA TYR A 112 -2.85 8.54 4.15
C TYR A 112 -2.86 9.78 5.05
N LEU A 113 -1.70 10.37 5.34
CA LEU A 113 -1.59 11.52 6.26
C LEU A 113 -2.41 12.74 5.81
N ALA A 114 -2.63 12.92 4.51
CA ALA A 114 -3.43 14.02 3.97
C ALA A 114 -4.96 13.78 4.02
N LYS A 115 -5.39 12.71 4.69
CA LYS A 115 -6.78 12.24 4.70
C LYS A 115 -7.32 11.96 6.12
N CYS A 116 -6.52 12.29 7.14
CA CYS A 116 -6.95 12.35 8.54
C CYS A 116 -7.61 13.70 8.84
#